data_AF-A0A6N2XB36-F1
#
_entry.id   AF-A0A6N2XB36-F1
#
_cell.length_a   1.000
_cell.length_b   1.000
_cell.length_c   1.000
_cell.angle_alpha   90.00
_cell.angle_beta   90.00
_cell.angle_gamma   90.00
#
_symmetry.space_group_name_H-M   'P 1'
#
loop_
_entity.id
_entity.type
_entity.pdbx_description
1 polymer ?
#
loop_
_entity_poly.entity_id
_entity_poly.type
_entity_poly.pdbx_seq_one_letter_code
_entity_poly.pdbx_strand_id
1 'polypeptide(L)'
;MWGISISMCYLHRFIDDINYSFQDFLITFFELLAWIVLIIGAIDTCPKDKYSNKRVWFYYAIMRGFISAIHSFIGLINILKI
;
A
#
# COMPACT_ATOMS: atom_id res chain seq x y z
N MET A 1 24.79 -2.76 -0.97
CA MET A 1 23.96 -1.54 -1.07
C MET A 1 23.89 -0.92 -2.48
N TRP A 2 24.46 -1.56 -3.52
CA TRP A 2 24.38 -1.07 -4.91
C TRP A 2 23.19 -1.64 -5.70
N GLY A 3 22.79 -2.89 -5.42
CA GLY A 3 21.68 -3.55 -6.13
C GLY A 3 20.33 -2.85 -5.98
N ILE A 4 20.05 -2.26 -4.80
CA ILE A 4 18.79 -1.54 -4.55
C ILE A 4 18.75 -0.22 -5.35
N SER A 5 19.89 0.48 -5.45
CA SER A 5 20.02 1.71 -6.23
C SER A 5 19.88 1.46 -7.73
N ILE A 6 20.54 0.41 -8.24
CA ILE A 6 20.43 0.00 -9.65
C ILE A 6 18.99 -0.42 -9.95
N SER A 7 18.39 -1.24 -9.07
CA SER A 7 16.99 -1.66 -9.22
C SER A 7 16.06 -0.45 -9.24
N MET A 8 16.20 0.53 -8.35
CA MET A 8 15.38 1.74 -8.36
C MET A 8 15.55 2.57 -9.63
N CYS A 9 16.77 2.73 -10.15
CA CYS A 9 17.01 3.48 -11.39
C CYS A 9 16.38 2.78 -12.62
N TYR A 10 16.46 1.45 -12.70
CA TYR A 10 15.81 0.70 -13.77
C TYR A 10 14.30 0.71 -13.64
N LEU A 11 13.77 0.61 -12.42
CA LEU A 11 12.33 0.68 -12.15
C LEU A 11 11.79 2.08 -12.49
N HIS A 12 12.54 3.13 -12.14
CA HIS A 12 12.20 4.51 -12.49
C HIS A 12 12.17 4.72 -14.01
N ARG A 13 13.20 4.28 -14.73
CA ARG A 13 13.23 4.33 -16.21
C ARG A 13 12.14 3.51 -16.87
N PHE A 14 11.87 2.31 -16.35
CA PHE A 14 10.80 1.45 -16.85
C PHE A 14 9.43 2.10 -16.65
N ILE A 15 9.25 2.76 -15.51
CA ILE A 15 8.04 3.50 -15.19
C ILE A 15 7.88 4.75 -16.07
N ASP A 16 8.94 5.54 -16.29
CA ASP A 16 8.91 6.74 -17.15
C ASP A 16 8.62 6.43 -18.64
N ASP A 17 9.01 5.23 -19.10
CA ASP A 17 8.77 4.79 -20.48
C ASP A 17 7.31 4.36 -20.72
N ILE A 18 6.55 4.13 -19.63
CA ILE A 18 5.15 3.74 -19.69
C ILE A 18 4.26 4.98 -19.72
N ASN A 19 3.12 4.90 -20.41
CA ASN A 19 2.12 5.97 -20.43
C ASN A 19 1.79 6.43 -19.00
N TYR A 20 1.88 7.74 -18.76
CA TYR A 20 1.68 8.39 -17.46
C TYR A 20 0.41 7.91 -16.74
N SER A 21 -0.70 7.72 -17.48
CA SER A 21 -1.95 7.19 -16.92
C SER A 21 -1.83 5.74 -16.43
N PHE A 22 -1.06 4.91 -17.12
CA PHE A 22 -0.81 3.52 -16.73
C PHE A 22 0.21 3.41 -15.60
N GLN A 23 1.19 4.31 -15.54
CA GLN A 23 2.09 4.45 -14.40
C GLN A 23 1.32 4.80 -13.11
N ASP A 24 0.44 5.79 -13.18
CA ASP A 24 -0.39 6.22 -12.04
C ASP A 24 -1.34 5.10 -11.59
N PHE A 25 -1.90 4.35 -12.55
CA PHE A 25 -2.67 3.14 -12.28
C PHE A 25 -1.86 2.08 -11.52
N LEU A 26 -0.65 1.75 -11.99
CA LEU A 26 0.20 0.74 -11.37
C LEU A 26 0.61 1.12 -9.95
N ILE A 27 1.02 2.36 -9.72
CA ILE A 27 1.41 2.86 -8.39
C ILE A 27 0.25 2.70 -7.42
N THR A 28 -0.92 3.19 -7.81
CA THR A 28 -2.14 3.13 -6.99
C THR A 28 -2.58 1.68 -6.73
N PHE A 29 -2.46 0.80 -7.74
CA PHE A 29 -2.78 -0.62 -7.61
C PHE A 29 -1.86 -1.34 -6.62
N PHE A 30 -0.54 -1.13 -6.73
CA PHE A 30 0.42 -1.75 -5.82
C PHE A 30 0.33 -1.20 -4.39
N GLU A 31 0.01 0.09 -4.22
CA GLU A 31 -0.26 0.66 -2.91
C GLU A 31 -1.47 -0.01 -2.24
N LEU A 32 -2.57 -0.20 -2.98
CA LEU A 32 -3.74 -0.92 -2.51
C LEU A 32 -3.40 -2.37 -2.12
N LEU A 33 -2.62 -3.07 -2.96
CA LEU A 33 -2.18 -4.45 -2.68
C LEU A 33 -1.32 -4.52 -1.41
N ALA A 34 -0.40 -3.58 -1.22
CA ALA A 34 0.44 -3.51 -0.03
C ALA A 34 -0.39 -3.33 1.24
N TRP A 35 -1.42 -2.46 1.20
CA TRP A 35 -2.32 -2.29 2.34
C TRP A 35 -3.13 -3.55 2.65
N ILE A 36 -3.61 -4.28 1.64
CA ILE A 36 -4.31 -5.57 1.86
C ILE A 36 -3.40 -6.57 2.58
N VAL A 37 -2.16 -6.73 2.11
CA VAL A 37 -1.18 -7.63 2.72
C VAL A 37 -0.87 -7.22 4.16
N LEU A 38 -0.69 -5.91 4.41
CA LEU A 38 -0.47 -5.38 5.76
C LEU A 38 -1.66 -5.64 6.69
N ILE A 39 -2.89 -5.50 6.20
CA ILE A 39 -4.10 -5.78 6.99
C ILE A 39 -4.18 -7.26 7.34
N ILE A 40 -3.93 -8.16 6.39
CA ILE A 40 -3.93 -9.62 6.63
C ILE A 40 -2.85 -9.99 7.65
N GLY A 41 -1.62 -9.50 7.47
CA GLY A 41 -0.52 -9.74 8.41
C GLY A 41 -0.79 -9.14 9.78
N ALA A 42 -1.44 -7.98 9.84
CA ALA A 42 -1.88 -7.41 11.11
C ALA A 42 -2.89 -8.35 11.77
N ILE A 43 -3.97 -8.75 11.10
CA ILE A 43 -4.99 -9.67 11.66
C ILE A 43 -4.36 -10.94 12.24
N ASP A 44 -3.39 -11.55 11.55
CA ASP A 44 -2.69 -12.74 12.03
C ASP A 44 -1.84 -12.46 13.29
N THR A 45 -1.23 -11.28 13.37
CA THR A 45 -0.44 -10.82 14.52
C THR A 45 -1.27 -10.16 15.62
N CYS A 46 -2.61 -10.26 15.56
CA CYS A 46 -3.51 -9.63 16.51
C CYS A 46 -3.20 -10.07 17.95
N PRO A 47 -2.86 -9.14 18.86
CA PRO A 47 -2.46 -9.49 20.22
C PRO A 47 -3.62 -10.15 20.98
N LYS A 48 -3.40 -11.36 21.49
CA LYS A 48 -4.44 -12.21 22.11
C LYS A 48 -4.91 -11.69 23.47
N ASP A 49 -4.08 -10.91 24.15
CA ASP A 49 -4.34 -10.34 25.47
C ASP A 49 -5.47 -9.29 25.39
N LYS A 50 -6.47 -9.41 26.28
CA LYS A 50 -7.58 -8.45 26.36
C LYS A 50 -7.11 -7.16 27.06
N TYR A 51 -7.51 -6.00 26.51
CA TYR A 51 -7.29 -4.66 27.08
C TYR A 51 -5.84 -4.28 27.38
N SER A 52 -4.91 -4.64 26.49
CA SER A 52 -3.54 -4.12 26.49
C SER A 52 -3.45 -2.83 25.67
N ASN A 53 -2.63 -1.86 26.12
CA ASN A 53 -2.34 -0.64 25.35
C ASN A 53 -1.80 -1.00 23.94
N LYS A 54 -1.10 -2.13 23.80
CA LYS A 54 -0.63 -2.66 22.52
C LYS A 54 -1.76 -2.99 21.55
N ARG A 55 -2.88 -3.51 22.05
CA ARG A 55 -4.07 -3.84 21.23
C ARG A 55 -4.78 -2.58 20.72
N VAL A 56 -4.81 -1.52 21.53
CA VAL A 56 -5.37 -0.21 21.12
C VAL A 56 -4.55 0.41 19.99
N TRP A 57 -3.22 0.45 20.15
CA TRP A 57 -2.31 0.93 19.11
C TRP A 57 -2.39 0.10 17.83
N PHE A 58 -2.54 -1.21 17.97
CA PHE A 58 -2.75 -2.12 16.85
C PHE A 58 -4.04 -1.82 16.09
N TYR A 59 -5.17 -1.59 16.78
CA TYR A 59 -6.42 -1.17 16.11
C TYR A 59 -6.28 0.20 15.43
N TYR A 60 -5.58 1.14 16.05
CA TYR A 60 -5.32 2.45 15.46
C TYR A 60 -4.49 2.33 14.16
N ALA A 61 -3.45 1.50 14.15
CA ALA A 61 -2.63 1.24 12.97
C ALA A 61 -3.45 0.59 11.84
N ILE A 62 -4.30 -0.39 12.17
CA ILE A 62 -5.19 -1.04 11.22
C ILE A 62 -6.23 -0.07 10.64
N MET A 63 -6.92 0.71 11.48
CA MET A 63 -7.89 1.72 11.00
C MET A 63 -7.24 2.72 10.05
N ARG A 64 -6.03 3.19 10.38
CA ARG A 64 -5.28 4.11 9.53
C ARG A 64 -4.91 3.45 8.19
N GLY A 65 -4.54 2.17 8.21
CA GLY A 65 -4.28 1.41 6.99
C GLY A 65 -5.50 1.21 6.11
N PHE A 66 -6.67 0.94 6.70
CA PHE A 66 -7.93 0.86 5.97
C PHE A 66 -8.31 2.19 5.31
N ILE A 67 -8.14 3.32 6.00
CA ILE A 67 -8.40 4.66 5.42
C ILE A 67 -7.50 4.90 4.20
N SER A 68 -6.21 4.56 4.31
CA SER A 68 -5.26 4.71 3.21
C SER A 68 -5.58 3.79 2.03
N ALA A 69 -6.00 2.55 2.29
CA ALA A 69 -6.44 1.60 1.26
C ALA A 69 -7.67 2.11 0.51
N ILE A 70 -8.66 2.67 1.21
CA ILE A 70 -9.87 3.25 0.60
C ILE A 70 -9.50 4.46 -0.27
N HIS A 71 -8.61 5.32 0.20
CA HIS A 71 -8.19 6.49 -0.56
C HIS A 71 -7.47 6.08 -1.86
N SER A 72 -6.57 5.09 -1.77
CA SER A 72 -5.89 4.52 -2.94
C SER A 72 -6.89 3.84 -3.89
N PHE A 73 -7.90 3.12 -3.38
CA PHE A 73 -8.97 2.54 -4.19
C PHE A 73 -9.81 3.58 -4.96
N ILE A 74 -10.13 4.71 -4.32
CA ILE A 74 -10.83 5.82 -4.98
C ILE A 74 -9.95 6.41 -6.09
N GLY A 75 -8.64 6.61 -5.82
CA GLY A 75 -7.67 7.03 -6.84
C GLY A 75 -7.68 6.10 -8.04
N LEU A 76 -7.66 4.79 -7.79
CA LEU A 76 -7.68 3.76 -8.84
C LEU A 76 -8.94 3.84 -9.71
N ILE A 77 -10.12 3.96 -9.08
CA ILE A 77 -11.39 4.10 -9.79
C ILE A 77 -11.40 5.36 -10.66
N ASN A 78 -10.86 6.47 -10.16
CA ASN A 78 -10.82 7.73 -10.90
C ASN A 78 -9.93 7.64 -12.14
N ILE A 79 -8.78 6.96 -12.04
CA ILE A 79 -7.89 6.73 -13.18
C ILE A 79 -8.57 5.84 -14.23
N LEU A 80 -9.27 4.79 -13.79
CA LEU A 80 -10.01 3.87 -14.68
C LEU A 80 -11.23 4.48 -15.37
N LYS A 81 -11.74 5.60 -14.87
CA LYS A 81 -12.92 6.29 -15.40
C LYS A 81 -12.59 7.29 -16.53
N ILE A 82 -11.30 7.61 -16.69
CA ILE A 82 -10.73 8.42 -17.78
C ILE A 82 -10.50 7.53 -18.98
#